data_AF-A0A7S3SGH8-F1
#
_entry.id   AF-A0A7S3SGH8-F1
#
_cell.length_a   1.000
_cell.length_b   1.000
_cell.length_c   1.000
_cell.angle_alpha   90.00
_cell.angle_beta   90.00
_cell.angle_gamma   90.00
#
_symmetry.space_group_name_H-M   'P 1'
#
loop_
_entity.id
_entity.type
_entity.pdbx_description
1 polymer ?
#
loop_
_entity_poly.entity_id
_entity_poly.type
_entity_poly.pdbx_seq_one_letter_code
_entity_poly.pdbx_strand_id
1 'polypeptide(L)'
;PAMKRANTDFSQYEPGFVGSVVQFFFGKNTQLQDLVIDTVQNVDDLHKKLSHKNKRLQADNPQVSVSNNGDYSYYGPVFMGTSKVEVQLVYDTASDWLVVEASTCSNCQGDN
;
A
#
# COMPACT_ATOMS: atom_id res chain seq x y z
N PRO A 1 -8.46 45.78 10.74
CA PRO A 1 -9.15 44.47 10.76
C PRO A 1 -8.71 43.61 9.57
N ALA A 2 -7.82 42.64 9.80
CA ALA A 2 -7.33 41.74 8.77
C ALA A 2 -8.30 40.57 8.56
N MET A 3 -8.84 40.44 7.35
CA MET A 3 -9.61 39.27 6.94
C MET A 3 -8.66 38.06 6.86
N LYS A 4 -8.90 37.03 7.70
CA LYS A 4 -8.28 35.72 7.54
C LYS A 4 -8.76 35.12 6.21
N ARG A 5 -7.84 34.82 5.29
CA ARG A 5 -8.15 33.99 4.12
C ARG A 5 -8.41 32.57 4.59
N ALA A 6 -9.62 32.08 4.37
CA ALA A 6 -9.91 30.66 4.44
C ALA A 6 -9.27 29.99 3.22
N ASN A 7 -8.33 29.07 3.44
CA ASN A 7 -7.92 28.11 2.41
C ASN A 7 -9.02 27.06 2.34
N THR A 8 -9.88 27.17 1.34
CA THR A 8 -10.88 26.16 1.03
C THR A 8 -10.20 25.07 0.21
N ASP A 9 -10.12 23.87 0.80
CA ASP A 9 -9.72 22.65 0.08
C ASP A 9 -10.89 22.20 -0.79
N PHE A 10 -10.71 22.24 -2.11
CA PHE A 10 -11.75 21.91 -3.08
C PHE A 10 -11.70 20.45 -3.54
N SER A 11 -10.72 19.65 -3.09
CA SER A 11 -10.51 18.27 -3.55
C SER A 11 -11.59 17.29 -3.07
N GLN A 12 -12.52 17.74 -2.22
CA GLN A 12 -13.56 16.92 -1.59
C GLN A 12 -14.95 17.12 -2.20
N TYR A 13 -15.09 17.97 -3.21
CA TYR A 13 -16.41 18.32 -3.77
C TYR A 13 -16.74 17.56 -5.06
N GLU A 14 -17.96 17.04 -5.12
CA GLU A 14 -18.57 16.45 -6.31
C GLU A 14 -18.42 17.40 -7.53
N PRO A 15 -18.18 16.87 -8.74
CA PRO A 15 -17.85 17.69 -9.92
C PRO A 15 -18.89 18.77 -10.27
N GLY A 16 -20.16 18.60 -9.85
CA GLY A 16 -21.20 19.61 -10.02
C GLY A 16 -21.08 20.85 -9.12
N PHE A 17 -20.39 20.75 -7.98
CA PHE A 17 -20.27 21.85 -7.01
C PHE A 17 -19.21 22.88 -7.42
N VAL A 18 -18.07 22.43 -7.94
CA VAL A 18 -16.99 23.32 -8.42
C VAL A 18 -17.49 24.22 -9.56
N GLY A 19 -18.25 23.66 -10.50
CA GLY A 19 -18.89 24.43 -11.57
C GLY A 19 -19.85 25.50 -11.04
N SER A 20 -20.61 25.20 -9.98
CA SER A 20 -21.57 26.13 -9.39
C SER A 20 -20.89 27.31 -8.68
N VAL A 21 -19.79 27.07 -7.97
CA VAL A 21 -19.01 28.13 -7.29
C VAL A 21 -18.28 29.02 -8.30
N VAL A 22 -17.67 28.42 -9.33
CA VAL A 22 -17.00 29.18 -10.41
C VAL A 22 -18.03 30.06 -11.15
N GLN A 23 -19.23 29.54 -11.39
CA GLN A 23 -20.32 30.31 -11.99
C GLN A 23 -20.77 31.48 -11.09
N PHE A 24 -20.83 31.29 -9.78
CA PHE A 24 -21.20 32.35 -8.83
C PHE A 24 -20.23 33.54 -8.86
N PHE A 25 -18.92 33.30 -8.92
CA PHE A 25 -17.92 34.38 -8.90
C PHE A 25 -17.64 35.01 -10.27
N PHE A 26 -17.71 34.23 -11.35
CA PHE A 26 -17.37 34.70 -12.71
C PHE A 26 -18.58 34.93 -13.62
N GLY A 27 -19.80 34.69 -13.12
CA GLY A 27 -21.05 35.05 -13.79
C GLY A 27 -21.30 34.25 -15.07
N LYS A 28 -21.39 34.91 -16.23
CA LYS A 28 -21.52 34.27 -17.55
C LYS A 28 -20.24 34.39 -18.39
N ASN A 29 -19.13 34.82 -17.80
CA ASN A 29 -17.88 34.95 -18.52
C ASN A 29 -17.25 33.56 -18.71
N THR A 30 -17.68 32.88 -19.77
CA THR A 30 -17.33 31.48 -20.06
C THR A 30 -15.82 31.28 -20.19
N GLN A 31 -15.09 32.24 -20.76
CA GLN A 31 -13.64 32.16 -20.92
C GLN A 31 -12.89 32.08 -19.58
N LEU A 32 -13.33 32.85 -18.58
CA LEU A 32 -12.71 32.81 -17.25
C LEU A 32 -13.12 31.56 -16.47
N GLN A 33 -14.33 31.06 -16.69
CA GLN A 33 -14.81 29.82 -16.05
C GLN A 33 -14.01 28.62 -16.55
N ASP A 34 -13.85 28.51 -17.87
CA ASP A 34 -13.12 27.41 -18.50
C ASP A 34 -11.64 27.41 -18.06
N LEU A 35 -11.01 28.59 -17.98
CA LEU A 35 -9.63 28.73 -17.53
C LEU A 35 -9.44 28.27 -16.07
N VAL A 36 -10.37 28.64 -15.18
CA VAL A 36 -10.30 28.27 -13.77
C VAL A 36 -10.54 26.76 -13.60
N ILE A 37 -11.51 26.20 -14.32
CA ILE A 37 -11.83 24.76 -14.28
C ILE A 37 -10.64 23.94 -14.80
N ASP A 38 -10.05 24.33 -15.93
CA ASP A 38 -8.88 23.65 -16.51
C ASP A 38 -7.68 23.70 -15.55
N THR A 39 -7.43 24.84 -14.91
CA THR A 39 -6.33 24.97 -13.95
C THR A 39 -6.54 24.06 -12.72
N VAL A 40 -7.76 23.99 -12.18
CA VAL A 40 -8.08 23.14 -11.02
C VAL A 40 -7.94 21.66 -11.37
N GLN A 41 -8.46 21.24 -12.53
CA GLN A 41 -8.34 19.86 -13.00
C GLN A 41 -6.88 19.45 -13.21
N ASN A 42 -6.06 20.33 -13.78
CA ASN A 42 -4.63 20.08 -13.97
C ASN A 42 -3.88 19.91 -12.63
N VAL A 43 -4.26 20.67 -11.60
CA VAL A 43 -3.67 20.54 -10.26
C VAL A 43 -4.06 19.22 -9.60
N ASP A 44 -5.32 18.81 -9.71
CA ASP A 44 -5.80 17.53 -9.16
C ASP A 44 -5.13 16.33 -9.84
N ASP A 45 -4.98 16.39 -11.16
CA ASP A 45 -4.29 15.36 -11.94
C ASP A 45 -2.80 15.29 -11.59
N LEU A 46 -2.17 16.44 -11.35
CA LEU A 46 -0.80 16.50 -10.86
C LEU A 46 -0.69 15.91 -9.45
N HIS A 47 -1.65 16.19 -8.56
CA HIS A 47 -1.69 15.65 -7.20
C HIS A 47 -1.85 14.14 -7.19
N LYS A 48 -2.73 13.58 -8.05
CA LYS A 48 -2.87 12.13 -8.24
C LYS A 48 -1.58 11.52 -8.79
N LYS A 49 -0.98 12.11 -9.83
CA LYS A 49 0.29 11.64 -10.42
C LYS A 49 1.45 11.67 -9.43
N LEU A 50 1.48 12.62 -8.50
CA LEU A 50 2.49 12.70 -7.44
C LEU A 50 2.19 11.77 -6.26
N SER A 51 0.92 11.58 -5.89
CA SER A 51 0.47 10.65 -4.84
C SER A 51 0.83 9.19 -5.15
N HIS A 52 0.84 8.80 -6.43
CA HIS A 52 1.28 7.47 -6.86
C HIS A 52 2.81 7.25 -6.87
N LYS A 53 3.65 8.29 -6.71
CA LYS A 53 5.12 8.15 -6.77
C LYS A 53 5.76 7.62 -5.49
N ASN A 54 5.00 7.45 -4.40
CA ASN A 54 5.51 6.97 -3.10
C ASN A 54 4.82 5.69 -2.59
N LYS A 55 4.47 4.75 -3.46
CA LYS A 55 3.97 3.44 -3.02
C LYS A 55 4.97 2.35 -3.43
N ARG A 56 5.78 1.85 -2.49
CA ARG A 56 6.51 0.58 -2.67
C ARG A 56 5.52 -0.58 -2.58
N LEU A 57 4.80 -0.82 -3.65
CA LEU A 57 4.06 -2.06 -3.90
C LEU A 57 4.98 -3.01 -4.65
N GLN A 58 5.84 -3.72 -3.93
CA GLN A 58 6.55 -4.87 -4.48
C GLN A 58 6.56 -6.00 -3.47
N ALA A 59 5.67 -6.95 -3.70
CA ALA A 59 6.00 -8.35 -3.61
C ALA A 59 5.58 -8.93 -4.96
N ASP A 60 6.56 -9.34 -5.78
CA ASP A 60 6.32 -10.05 -7.03
C ASP A 60 5.73 -11.42 -6.68
N ASN A 61 4.44 -11.44 -6.31
CA ASN A 61 3.63 -12.57 -5.85
C ASN A 61 4.47 -13.78 -5.36
N PRO A 62 5.21 -13.65 -4.24
CA PRO A 62 6.12 -14.70 -3.81
C PRO A 62 5.32 -15.93 -3.44
N GLN A 63 5.65 -17.05 -4.08
CA GLN A 63 5.05 -18.34 -3.82
C GLN A 63 6.09 -19.25 -3.18
N VAL A 64 5.68 -19.97 -2.15
CA VAL A 64 6.47 -21.03 -1.52
C VAL A 64 5.73 -22.34 -1.73
N SER A 65 6.41 -23.32 -2.32
CA SER A 65 5.90 -24.68 -2.39
C SER A 65 5.94 -25.33 -1.01
N VAL A 66 4.81 -25.91 -0.61
CA VAL A 66 4.68 -26.65 0.66
C VAL A 66 4.48 -28.12 0.39
N SER A 67 5.08 -28.95 1.24
CA SER A 67 4.88 -30.38 1.31
C SER A 67 3.74 -30.70 2.27
N ASN A 68 2.88 -31.64 1.87
CA ASN A 68 1.80 -32.14 2.71
C ASN A 68 2.23 -33.43 3.40
N ASN A 69 2.12 -33.46 4.73
CA ASN A 69 2.30 -34.66 5.53
C ASN A 69 0.95 -35.12 6.10
N GLY A 70 0.29 -36.01 5.34
CA GLY A 70 -0.92 -36.72 5.75
C GLY A 70 -2.12 -35.85 6.05
N ASP A 71 -2.21 -34.65 5.46
CA ASP A 71 -3.21 -33.62 5.74
C ASP A 71 -3.19 -33.04 7.17
N TYR A 72 -2.20 -33.43 7.99
CA TYR A 72 -2.04 -32.93 9.37
C TYR A 72 -1.10 -31.73 9.46
N SER A 73 -0.11 -31.65 8.57
CA SER A 73 0.87 -30.56 8.57
C SER A 73 1.31 -30.21 7.15
N TYR A 74 1.54 -28.91 6.94
CA TYR A 74 2.05 -28.35 5.70
C TYR A 74 3.32 -27.56 6.04
N TYR A 75 4.44 -27.95 5.45
CA TYR A 75 5.73 -27.32 5.71
C TYR A 75 6.45 -26.99 4.40
N GLY A 76 7.34 -26.01 4.43
CA GLY A 76 8.14 -25.65 3.27
C GLY A 76 9.50 -25.07 3.65
N PRO A 77 10.37 -24.84 2.65
CA PRO A 77 11.76 -24.49 2.88
C PRO A 77 11.93 -23.02 3.21
N VAL A 78 12.86 -22.74 4.13
CA VAL A 78 13.47 -21.42 4.36
C VAL A 78 14.98 -21.58 4.44
N PHE A 79 15.71 -20.67 3.80
CA PHE A 79 17.17 -20.69 3.79
C PHE A 79 17.74 -19.70 4.80
N MET A 80 18.57 -20.19 5.72
CA MET A 80 19.12 -19.42 6.83
C MET A 80 20.64 -19.26 6.76
N GLY A 81 21.11 -18.10 7.20
CA GLY A 81 22.53 -17.76 7.25
C GLY A 81 23.16 -17.51 5.89
N THR A 82 24.43 -17.09 5.92
CA THR A 82 25.20 -16.77 4.71
C THR A 82 25.37 -17.97 3.78
N SER A 83 25.49 -19.17 4.36
CA SER A 83 25.62 -20.43 3.63
C SER A 83 24.30 -20.95 3.06
N LYS A 84 23.17 -20.29 3.33
CA LYS A 84 21.82 -20.70 2.90
C LYS A 84 21.50 -22.14 3.30
N VAL A 85 21.63 -22.45 4.60
CA VAL A 85 21.22 -23.74 5.13
C VAL A 85 19.71 -23.85 5.04
N GLU A 86 19.21 -24.91 4.40
CA GLU A 86 17.77 -25.15 4.27
C GLU A 86 17.18 -25.69 5.57
N VAL A 87 16.04 -25.13 5.98
CA VAL A 87 15.26 -25.56 7.15
C VAL A 87 13.79 -25.69 6.73
N GLN A 88 13.15 -26.79 7.09
CA GLN A 88 11.72 -27.03 6.84
C GLN A 88 10.87 -26.44 7.95
N LEU A 89 9.90 -25.59 7.62
CA LEU A 89 9.08 -24.86 8.59
C LEU A 89 7.59 -24.97 8.28
N VAL A 90 6.77 -24.95 9.33
CA VAL A 90 5.33 -24.78 9.24
C VAL A 90 4.99 -23.28 9.20
N TYR A 91 4.18 -22.87 8.22
CA TYR A 91 3.69 -21.50 8.10
C TYR A 91 2.41 -21.34 8.92
N ASP A 92 2.55 -20.92 10.18
CA ASP A 92 1.43 -20.75 11.10
C ASP A 92 0.92 -19.30 11.11
N THR A 93 -0.38 -19.12 10.85
CA THR A 93 -1.03 -17.80 10.86
C THR A 93 -1.51 -17.38 12.24
N ALA A 94 -1.51 -18.29 13.22
CA ALA A 94 -1.94 -18.03 14.60
C ALA A 94 -0.81 -17.50 15.50
N SER A 95 0.43 -17.48 15.01
CA SER A 95 1.62 -17.02 15.74
C SER A 95 2.43 -15.99 14.95
N ASP A 96 3.29 -15.25 15.66
CA ASP A 96 4.14 -14.19 15.12
C ASP A 96 5.64 -14.44 15.36
N TRP A 97 6.01 -15.64 15.82
CA TRP A 97 7.39 -16.01 16.13
C TRP A 97 7.93 -17.03 15.13
N LEU A 98 9.18 -16.79 14.68
CA LEU A 98 9.99 -17.79 14.00
C LEU A 98 10.82 -18.55 15.03
N VAL A 99 10.56 -19.85 15.16
CA VAL A 99 11.31 -20.73 16.07
C VAL A 99 11.96 -21.83 15.24
N VAL A 100 13.26 -22.02 15.43
CA VAL A 100 14.05 -23.08 14.81
C VAL A 100 14.89 -23.77 15.86
N GLU A 101 15.09 -25.07 15.69
CA GLU A 101 15.93 -25.85 16.59
C GLU A 101 17.41 -25.49 16.38
N ALA A 102 18.11 -25.24 17.48
CA ALA A 102 19.54 -24.98 17.46
C ALA A 102 20.31 -26.31 17.48
N SER A 103 21.48 -26.34 16.86
CA SER A 103 22.40 -27.49 16.87
C SER A 103 22.85 -27.90 18.28
N THR A 104 22.75 -27.00 19.25
CA THR A 104 23.07 -27.25 20.65
C THR A 104 21.93 -27.93 21.42
N CYS A 105 20.79 -28.20 20.79
CA CYS A 105 19.68 -28.85 21.46
C CYS A 105 19.94 -30.35 21.60
N SER A 106 20.18 -30.80 22.83
CA SER A 106 20.53 -32.19 23.15
C SER A 106 19.34 -33.15 23.18
N ASN A 107 18.11 -32.63 23.19
CA ASN A 107 16.87 -33.40 23.31
C ASN A 107 15.78 -32.95 22.32
N CYS A 108 16.11 -32.09 21.35
CA CYS A 108 15.22 -31.79 20.27
C CYS A 108 15.25 -32.99 19.31
N GLN A 109 14.12 -33.66 19.17
CA GLN A 109 13.93 -34.80 18.27
C GLN A 109 13.47 -34.31 16.90
N GLY A 110 14.16 -33.32 16.34
CA GLY A 110 14.11 -33.02 14.91
C GLY A 110 14.91 -34.09 14.18
N ASP A 111 14.38 -35.32 14.12
CA ASP A 111 14.98 -36.41 13.35
C ASP A 111 15.10 -35.99 11.87
N ASN A 112 16.30 -36.18 11.30
CA ASN A 112 16.56 -36.11 9.86
C ASN A 112 15.86 -37.26 9.13
#